data_AF-A0A0P7Y9D1-F1
#
_entry.id   AF-A0A0P7Y9D1-F1
#
_cell.length_a   1.000
_cell.length_b   1.000
_cell.length_c   1.000
_cell.angle_alpha   90.00
_cell.angle_beta   90.00
_cell.angle_gamma   90.00
#
_symmetry.space_group_name_H-M   'P 1'
#
loop_
_entity.id
_entity.type
_entity.pdbx_description
1 polymer ?
#
loop_
_entity_poly.entity_id
_entity_poly.type
_entity_poly.pdbx_seq_one_letter_code
_entity_poly.pdbx_strand_id
1 'polypeptide(L)'
;MSDERTKALIAALLNEDGRTEAEAASAREKAARLLVRHGLTEAEVLAEDRDMARADTELGRHDWIVVKFLGGAIARLTGTTAWYRDLPAKTGRRSDRKLYSFAGYRPDVEQADWLMATVLAAGKAAARGVGNDRSKSDLLAAFAVTVARRLRDLTEATDTARVAAGSTALVPVKQANVDEYVRELTGGLRDSRTRGRSLQDGAAAAEGRRAGAAVSLSRPLGKGPLAIR
;
A
#
# COMPACT_ATOMS: atom_id res chain seq x y z
N MET A 1 22.55 -3.85 -11.10
CA MET A 1 21.73 -2.69 -10.70
C MET A 1 20.79 -2.40 -11.83
N SER A 2 19.50 -2.53 -11.53
CA SER A 2 18.49 -3.17 -12.37
C SER A 2 17.96 -2.27 -13.49
N ASP A 3 17.75 -2.86 -14.66
CA ASP A 3 17.39 -2.29 -15.98
C ASP A 3 16.38 -1.12 -15.95
N GLU A 4 15.46 -1.16 -15.00
CA GLU A 4 14.42 -0.17 -14.72
C GLU A 4 14.94 1.25 -14.39
N ARG A 5 16.03 1.36 -13.61
CA ARG A 5 16.63 2.67 -13.29
C ARG A 5 17.25 3.33 -14.52
N THR A 6 17.80 2.51 -15.41
CA THR A 6 18.37 2.96 -16.67
C THR A 6 17.25 3.42 -17.61
N LYS A 7 16.15 2.67 -17.72
CA LYS A 7 14.96 3.08 -18.50
C LYS A 7 14.40 4.42 -18.02
N ALA A 8 14.22 4.62 -16.71
CA ALA A 8 13.72 5.87 -16.16
C ALA A 8 14.64 7.07 -16.43
N LEU A 9 15.97 6.89 -16.33
CA LEU A 9 16.94 7.93 -16.65
C LEU A 9 16.91 8.29 -18.15
N ILE A 10 16.79 7.29 -19.02
CA ILE A 10 16.69 7.51 -20.47
C ILE A 10 15.39 8.27 -20.79
N ALA A 11 14.24 7.88 -20.21
CA ALA A 11 12.98 8.57 -20.39
C ALA A 11 13.04 10.04 -19.94
N ALA A 12 13.69 10.32 -18.80
CA ALA A 12 13.88 11.70 -18.32
C ALA A 12 14.81 12.53 -19.22
N LEU A 13 15.81 11.89 -19.84
CA LEU A 13 16.69 12.55 -20.82
C LEU A 13 15.97 12.84 -22.14
N LEU A 14 15.02 11.99 -22.54
CA LEU A 14 14.20 12.17 -23.75
C LEU A 14 13.08 13.20 -23.58
N ASN A 15 12.73 13.59 -22.35
CA ASN A 15 11.80 14.70 -22.12
C ASN A 15 12.49 16.05 -22.41
N GLU A 16 11.92 16.82 -23.33
CA GLU A 16 12.45 18.09 -23.83
C GLU A 16 11.79 19.33 -23.21
N ASP A 17 10.76 19.15 -22.38
CA ASP A 17 10.00 20.24 -21.81
C ASP A 17 10.90 21.16 -20.96
N GLY A 18 10.93 22.44 -21.34
CA GLY A 18 11.66 23.50 -20.62
C GLY A 18 13.17 23.53 -20.85
N ARG A 19 13.72 22.76 -21.81
CA ARG A 19 15.15 22.79 -22.15
C ARG A 19 15.44 23.71 -23.33
N THR A 20 16.63 24.30 -23.35
CA THR A 20 17.14 24.97 -24.55
C THR A 20 17.52 23.96 -25.63
N GLU A 21 17.57 24.36 -26.91
CA GLU A 21 17.92 23.46 -28.01
C GLU A 21 19.28 22.75 -27.82
N ALA A 22 20.27 23.46 -27.27
CA ALA A 22 21.58 22.91 -26.98
C ALA A 22 21.55 21.85 -25.87
N GLU A 23 20.72 22.05 -24.85
CA GLU A 23 20.53 21.10 -23.75
C GLU A 23 19.73 19.87 -24.18
N ALA A 24 18.70 20.07 -25.02
CA ALA A 24 17.94 18.98 -25.62
C ALA A 24 18.85 18.09 -26.50
N ALA A 25 19.70 18.68 -27.33
CA ALA A 25 20.66 17.95 -28.15
C ALA A 25 21.65 17.12 -27.29
N SER A 26 22.19 17.71 -26.22
CA SER A 26 23.10 17.00 -25.31
C SER A 26 22.40 15.87 -24.54
N ALA A 27 21.13 16.07 -24.15
CA ALA A 27 20.35 15.06 -23.45
C ALA A 27 19.99 13.89 -24.36
N ARG A 28 19.59 14.14 -25.62
CA ARG A 28 19.36 13.11 -26.65
C ARG A 28 20.62 12.28 -26.91
N GLU A 29 21.79 12.92 -26.99
CA GLU A 29 23.06 12.20 -27.21
C GLU A 29 23.45 11.31 -26.02
N LYS A 30 23.12 11.74 -24.79
CA LYS A 30 23.31 10.92 -23.58
C LYS A 30 22.32 9.76 -23.51
N ALA A 31 21.05 10.00 -23.86
CA ALA A 31 20.02 8.98 -23.96
C ALA A 31 20.39 7.90 -24.99
N ALA A 32 20.84 8.31 -26.19
CA ALA A 32 21.29 7.40 -27.25
C ALA A 32 22.46 6.50 -26.80
N ARG A 33 23.45 7.05 -26.10
CA ARG A 33 24.57 6.27 -25.55
C ARG A 33 24.12 5.26 -24.50
N LEU A 34 23.15 5.60 -23.67
CA LEU A 34 22.59 4.70 -22.68
C LEU A 34 21.73 3.60 -23.32
N LEU A 35 20.92 3.92 -24.33
CA LEU A 35 20.15 2.94 -25.10
C LEU A 35 21.07 1.88 -25.73
N VAL A 36 22.12 2.31 -26.43
CA VAL A 36 23.10 1.40 -27.07
C VAL A 36 23.86 0.56 -26.04
N ARG A 37 24.33 1.19 -24.94
CA ARG A 37 25.09 0.49 -23.90
C ARG A 37 24.29 -0.63 -23.22
N HIS A 38 22.98 -0.46 -23.14
CA HIS A 38 22.08 -1.39 -22.44
C HIS A 38 21.24 -2.26 -23.39
N GLY A 39 21.40 -2.13 -24.71
CA GLY A 39 20.65 -2.91 -25.70
C GLY A 39 19.15 -2.62 -25.69
N LEU A 40 18.77 -1.39 -25.33
CA LEU A 40 17.38 -0.95 -25.23
C LEU A 40 16.97 -0.15 -26.45
N THR A 41 15.71 -0.27 -26.85
CA THR A 41 15.08 0.59 -27.86
C THR A 41 14.31 1.73 -27.19
N GLU A 42 14.13 2.83 -27.91
CA GLU A 42 13.33 3.97 -27.44
C GLU A 42 11.88 3.55 -27.16
N ALA A 43 11.32 2.66 -27.99
CA ALA A 43 9.99 2.09 -27.79
C ALA A 43 9.89 1.29 -26.48
N GLU A 44 10.92 0.56 -26.05
CA GLU A 44 10.93 -0.18 -24.78
C GLU A 44 11.12 0.70 -23.54
N VAL A 45 11.66 1.90 -23.72
CA VAL A 45 11.79 2.93 -22.68
C VAL A 45 10.50 3.73 -22.54
N LEU A 46 9.81 3.98 -23.65
CA LEU A 46 8.55 4.70 -23.71
C LEU A 46 7.32 3.78 -23.60
N ALA A 47 7.50 2.46 -23.68
CA ALA A 47 6.41 1.49 -23.50
C ALA A 47 5.85 1.60 -22.08
N GLU A 48 4.60 2.05 -21.99
CA GLU A 48 3.82 2.14 -20.76
C GLU A 48 3.31 0.78 -20.29
N ASP A 49 4.12 -0.28 -20.33
CA ASP A 49 3.73 -1.54 -19.68
C ASP A 49 3.93 -1.39 -18.17
N ARG A 50 3.07 -0.56 -17.58
CA ARG A 50 3.01 -0.33 -16.14
C ARG A 50 2.46 -1.63 -15.58
N ASP A 51 3.31 -2.44 -14.93
CA ASP A 51 2.89 -3.69 -14.27
C ASP A 51 2.00 -3.37 -13.05
N MET A 52 0.76 -2.96 -13.35
CA MET A 52 -0.26 -2.57 -12.40
C MET A 52 -1.15 -3.77 -12.10
N ALA A 53 -1.52 -3.92 -10.85
CA ALA A 53 -2.36 -5.01 -10.38
C ALA A 53 -3.42 -4.52 -9.41
N ARG A 54 -4.39 -5.41 -9.17
CA ARG A 54 -5.40 -5.25 -8.13
C ARG A 54 -5.52 -6.56 -7.34
N ALA A 55 -5.56 -6.43 -6.03
CA ALA A 55 -5.87 -7.53 -5.11
C ALA A 55 -7.16 -7.23 -4.37
N ASP A 56 -8.02 -8.24 -4.25
CA ASP A 56 -9.32 -8.15 -3.60
C ASP A 56 -9.39 -9.13 -2.43
N THR A 57 -9.81 -8.64 -1.26
CA THR A 57 -10.05 -9.45 -0.07
C THR A 57 -11.51 -9.35 0.35
N GLU A 58 -12.20 -10.48 0.43
CA GLU A 58 -13.52 -10.53 1.05
C GLU A 58 -13.42 -10.46 2.57
N LEU A 59 -14.18 -9.54 3.17
CA LEU A 59 -14.18 -9.29 4.59
C LEU A 59 -15.50 -9.70 5.22
N GLY A 60 -15.42 -10.44 6.33
CA GLY A 60 -16.53 -10.60 7.25
C GLY A 60 -16.70 -9.42 8.21
N ARG A 61 -17.72 -9.50 9.07
CA ARG A 61 -18.03 -8.47 10.07
C ARG A 61 -16.85 -8.08 10.97
N HIS A 62 -16.12 -9.07 11.48
CA HIS A 62 -14.98 -8.83 12.38
C HIS A 62 -13.72 -8.39 11.65
N ASP A 63 -13.52 -8.90 10.43
CA ASP A 63 -12.43 -8.46 9.57
C ASP A 63 -12.58 -6.97 9.26
N TRP A 64 -13.80 -6.50 8.99
CA TRP A 64 -14.06 -5.08 8.77
C TRP A 64 -13.67 -4.18 9.94
N ILE A 65 -13.84 -4.65 11.19
CA ILE A 65 -13.40 -3.89 12.38
C ILE A 65 -11.90 -3.62 12.31
N VAL A 66 -11.15 -4.62 11.87
CA VAL A 66 -9.69 -4.56 11.74
C VAL A 66 -9.28 -3.72 10.54
N VAL A 67 -9.82 -4.02 9.35
CA VAL A 67 -9.46 -3.35 8.10
C VAL A 67 -9.78 -1.85 8.11
N LYS A 68 -10.87 -1.43 8.75
CA LYS A 68 -11.27 -0.01 8.80
C LYS A 68 -10.17 0.91 9.36
N PHE A 69 -9.32 0.41 10.26
CA PHE A 69 -8.20 1.19 10.82
C PHE A 69 -6.88 0.98 10.06
N LEU A 70 -6.71 -0.15 9.40
CA LEU A 70 -5.45 -0.58 8.80
C LEU A 70 -5.31 -0.25 7.33
N GLY A 71 -6.40 -0.33 6.57
CA GLY A 71 -6.33 -0.33 5.11
C GLY A 71 -5.59 0.88 4.54
N GLY A 72 -5.90 2.08 5.05
CA GLY A 72 -5.17 3.30 4.66
C GLY A 72 -3.72 3.35 5.14
N ALA A 73 -3.37 2.73 6.27
CA ALA A 73 -1.99 2.66 6.75
C ALA A 73 -1.14 1.69 5.91
N ILE A 74 -1.72 0.54 5.54
CA ILE A 74 -1.08 -0.41 4.61
C ILE A 74 -0.90 0.23 3.24
N ALA A 75 -1.96 0.86 2.72
CA ALA A 75 -1.94 1.52 1.42
C ALA A 75 -0.82 2.56 1.32
N ARG A 76 -0.69 3.41 2.34
CA ARG A 76 0.36 4.43 2.42
C ARG A 76 1.76 3.82 2.51
N LEU A 77 1.95 2.77 3.32
CA LEU A 77 3.25 2.13 3.48
C LEU A 77 3.73 1.50 2.16
N THR A 78 2.83 0.88 1.40
CA THR A 78 3.17 0.20 0.15
C THR A 78 3.11 1.10 -1.08
N GLY A 79 2.51 2.30 -0.98
CA GLY A 79 2.30 3.17 -2.15
C GLY A 79 1.20 2.63 -3.07
N THR A 80 0.18 2.01 -2.49
CA THR A 80 -1.04 1.57 -3.19
C THR A 80 -2.22 2.46 -2.82
N THR A 81 -3.28 2.39 -3.60
CA THR A 81 -4.58 2.98 -3.25
C THR A 81 -5.54 1.89 -2.82
N ALA A 82 -6.31 2.16 -1.77
CA ALA A 82 -7.22 1.18 -1.19
C ALA A 82 -8.66 1.71 -1.08
N TRP A 83 -9.63 0.85 -1.35
CA TRP A 83 -11.05 1.17 -1.21
C TRP A 83 -11.86 -0.07 -0.82
N TYR A 84 -13.15 0.11 -0.57
CA TYR A 84 -14.06 -1.00 -0.33
C TYR A 84 -15.41 -0.79 -0.99
N ARG A 85 -16.11 -1.89 -1.24
CA ARG A 85 -17.52 -1.90 -1.64
C ARG A 85 -18.31 -2.88 -0.80
N ASP A 86 -19.58 -2.55 -0.56
CA ASP A 86 -20.51 -3.48 0.08
C ASP A 86 -20.88 -4.58 -0.93
N LEU A 87 -20.75 -5.84 -0.51
CA LEU A 87 -21.19 -6.97 -1.33
C LEU A 87 -22.68 -7.22 -1.10
N PRO A 88 -23.46 -7.63 -2.11
CA PRO A 88 -24.88 -7.89 -1.93
C PRO A 88 -25.13 -9.01 -0.92
N ALA A 89 -26.15 -8.84 -0.06
CA ALA A 89 -26.63 -9.92 0.77
C ALA A 89 -27.54 -10.84 -0.07
N LYS A 90 -27.43 -12.15 0.12
CA LYS A 90 -28.31 -13.13 -0.55
C LYS A 90 -29.81 -12.93 -0.24
N THR A 91 -30.13 -12.21 0.84
CA THR A 91 -31.49 -12.07 1.38
C THR A 91 -32.08 -10.67 1.25
N GLY A 92 -31.44 -9.75 0.51
CA GLY A 92 -31.89 -8.36 0.36
C GLY A 92 -31.74 -7.48 1.61
N ARG A 93 -31.20 -8.02 2.72
CA ARG A 93 -30.84 -7.26 3.92
C ARG A 93 -29.50 -6.53 3.75
N ARG A 94 -29.17 -5.62 4.66
CA ARG A 94 -27.83 -5.02 4.71
C ARG A 94 -26.78 -6.11 4.87
N SER A 95 -25.81 -6.13 3.97
CA SER A 95 -24.70 -7.09 4.01
C SER A 95 -23.61 -6.62 4.97
N ASP A 96 -23.18 -7.53 5.83
CA ASP A 96 -21.95 -7.36 6.62
C ASP A 96 -20.69 -7.72 5.83
N ARG A 97 -20.84 -8.22 4.59
CA ARG A 97 -19.73 -8.58 3.71
C ARG A 97 -19.27 -7.39 2.92
N LYS A 98 -17.97 -7.20 2.86
CA LYS A 98 -17.32 -6.14 2.07
C LYS A 98 -16.24 -6.74 1.22
N LEU A 99 -16.04 -6.18 0.03
CA LEU A 99 -14.84 -6.42 -0.76
C LEU A 99 -13.90 -5.25 -0.52
N TYR A 100 -12.70 -5.54 -0.01
CA TYR A 100 -11.64 -4.56 0.15
C TYR A 100 -10.63 -4.76 -0.96
N SER A 101 -10.16 -3.67 -1.55
CA SER A 101 -9.32 -3.71 -2.73
C SER A 101 -8.07 -2.85 -2.53
N PHE A 102 -6.93 -3.35 -3.00
CA PHE A 102 -5.71 -2.59 -3.20
C PHE A 102 -5.39 -2.53 -4.69
N ALA A 103 -4.94 -1.39 -5.19
CA ALA A 103 -4.41 -1.25 -6.54
C ALA A 103 -3.16 -0.37 -6.58
N GLY A 104 -2.28 -0.69 -7.53
CA GLY A 104 -1.01 -0.02 -7.74
C GLY A 104 -0.06 -0.94 -8.52
N TYR A 105 1.25 -0.74 -8.40
CA TYR A 105 2.22 -1.64 -9.01
C TYR A 105 2.15 -3.03 -8.37
N ARG A 106 2.30 -4.10 -9.17
CA ARG A 106 2.15 -5.48 -8.72
C ARG A 106 2.96 -5.82 -7.46
N PRO A 107 4.26 -5.48 -7.34
CA PRO A 107 5.02 -5.80 -6.13
C PRO A 107 4.45 -5.14 -4.87
N ASP A 108 3.94 -3.91 -4.99
CA ASP A 108 3.35 -3.16 -3.88
C ASP A 108 1.98 -3.74 -3.48
N VAL A 109 1.20 -4.18 -4.47
CA VAL A 109 -0.11 -4.82 -4.27
C VAL A 109 0.06 -6.18 -3.60
N GLU A 110 1.02 -7.00 -4.03
CA GLU A 110 1.36 -8.28 -3.39
C GLU A 110 1.83 -8.07 -1.95
N GLN A 111 2.62 -7.03 -1.69
CA GLN A 111 3.04 -6.68 -0.34
C GLN A 111 1.86 -6.21 0.53
N ALA A 112 0.94 -5.41 -0.03
CA ALA A 112 -0.25 -4.93 0.67
C ALA A 112 -1.19 -6.08 1.02
N ASP A 113 -1.43 -6.99 0.08
CA ASP A 113 -2.25 -8.19 0.27
C ASP A 113 -1.65 -9.12 1.33
N TRP A 114 -0.34 -9.38 1.25
CA TRP A 114 0.37 -10.17 2.26
C TRP A 114 0.28 -9.54 3.66
N LEU A 115 0.48 -8.23 3.78
CA LEU A 115 0.34 -7.51 5.06
C LEU A 115 -1.09 -7.60 5.60
N MET A 116 -2.09 -7.38 4.75
CA MET A 116 -3.50 -7.48 5.11
C MET A 116 -3.83 -8.89 5.63
N ALA A 117 -3.48 -9.92 4.87
CA ALA A 117 -3.71 -11.31 5.25
C ALA A 117 -3.03 -11.68 6.57
N THR A 118 -1.77 -11.27 6.75
CA THR A 118 -0.98 -11.52 7.96
C THR A 118 -1.60 -10.87 9.19
N VAL A 119 -1.98 -9.59 9.10
CA VAL A 119 -2.57 -8.86 10.23
C VAL A 119 -3.98 -9.38 10.55
N LEU A 120 -4.78 -9.73 9.55
CA LEU A 120 -6.09 -10.35 9.76
C LEU A 120 -5.97 -11.72 10.45
N ALA A 121 -5.01 -12.55 10.04
CA ALA A 121 -4.74 -13.83 10.69
C ALA A 121 -4.31 -13.64 12.15
N ALA A 122 -3.42 -12.69 12.43
CA ALA A 122 -2.99 -12.37 13.79
C ALA A 122 -4.15 -11.83 14.66
N GLY A 123 -5.01 -10.97 14.11
CA GLY A 123 -6.19 -10.47 14.81
C GLY A 123 -7.18 -11.60 15.13
N LYS A 124 -7.40 -12.54 14.20
CA LYS A 124 -8.23 -13.73 14.43
C LYS A 124 -7.65 -14.63 15.53
N ALA A 125 -6.33 -14.80 15.55
CA ALA A 125 -5.64 -15.56 16.59
C ALA A 125 -5.78 -14.90 17.97
N ALA A 126 -5.59 -13.58 18.04
CA ALA A 126 -5.74 -12.81 19.28
C ALA A 126 -7.18 -12.83 19.84
N ALA A 127 -8.18 -12.89 18.96
CA ALA A 127 -9.59 -12.96 19.35
C ALA A 127 -10.10 -14.40 19.53
N ARG A 128 -9.23 -15.41 19.51
CA ARG A 128 -9.61 -16.81 19.71
C ARG A 128 -10.08 -17.03 21.15
N GLY A 129 -11.24 -17.68 21.32
CA GLY A 129 -11.84 -17.92 22.64
C GLY A 129 -12.60 -16.71 23.22
N VAL A 130 -12.55 -15.54 22.57
CA VAL A 130 -13.34 -14.38 22.98
C VAL A 130 -14.76 -14.49 22.41
N GLY A 131 -15.76 -14.26 23.27
CA GLY A 131 -17.18 -14.30 22.92
C GLY A 131 -17.51 -13.39 21.73
N ASN A 132 -18.59 -13.69 21.01
CA ASN A 132 -19.02 -12.90 19.85
C ASN A 132 -19.80 -11.64 20.28
N ASP A 133 -19.18 -10.81 21.11
CA ASP A 133 -19.79 -9.68 21.80
C ASP A 133 -19.00 -8.38 21.58
N ARG A 134 -19.27 -7.38 22.45
CA ARG A 134 -18.58 -6.09 22.42
C ARG A 134 -17.11 -6.23 22.77
N SER A 135 -16.75 -7.12 23.70
CA SER A 135 -15.38 -7.39 24.15
C SER A 135 -14.50 -7.78 22.96
N LYS A 136 -14.96 -8.69 22.11
CA LYS A 136 -14.24 -9.06 20.87
C LYS A 136 -14.07 -7.88 19.91
N SER A 137 -15.10 -7.07 19.76
CA SER A 137 -15.04 -5.91 18.88
C SER A 137 -14.05 -4.85 19.38
N ASP A 138 -13.99 -4.61 20.69
CA ASP A 138 -13.11 -3.62 21.31
C ASP A 138 -11.66 -4.10 21.36
N LEU A 139 -11.43 -5.41 21.56
CA LEU A 139 -10.13 -6.05 21.37
C LEU A 139 -9.61 -5.86 19.94
N LEU A 140 -10.40 -6.23 18.94
CA LEU A 140 -9.99 -6.13 17.53
C LEU A 140 -9.77 -4.68 17.09
N ALA A 141 -10.56 -3.74 17.59
CA ALA A 141 -10.36 -2.32 17.32
C ALA A 141 -9.04 -1.81 17.94
N ALA A 142 -8.76 -2.13 19.20
CA ALA A 142 -7.52 -1.73 19.86
C ALA A 142 -6.28 -2.38 19.25
N PHE A 143 -6.40 -3.65 18.85
CA PHE A 143 -5.41 -4.37 18.05
C PHE A 143 -5.09 -3.63 16.75
N ALA A 144 -6.12 -3.32 15.96
CA ALA A 144 -5.96 -2.69 14.66
C ALA A 144 -5.39 -1.26 14.77
N VAL A 145 -5.82 -0.48 15.76
CA VAL A 145 -5.25 0.86 16.03
C VAL A 145 -3.76 0.77 16.37
N THR A 146 -3.36 -0.22 17.17
CA THR A 146 -1.95 -0.40 17.56
C THR A 146 -1.09 -0.75 16.35
N VAL A 147 -1.55 -1.70 15.52
CA VAL A 147 -0.84 -2.07 14.30
C VAL A 147 -0.81 -0.92 13.29
N ALA A 148 -1.92 -0.19 13.11
CA ALA A 148 -1.99 0.96 12.22
C ALA A 148 -0.99 2.06 12.62
N ARG A 149 -0.82 2.32 13.92
CA ARG A 149 0.21 3.26 14.41
C ARG A 149 1.60 2.80 14.00
N ARG A 150 1.95 1.54 14.27
CA ARG A 150 3.26 0.97 13.92
C ARG A 150 3.54 1.03 12.41
N LEU A 151 2.53 0.80 11.57
CA LEU A 151 2.66 0.93 10.12
C LEU A 151 2.93 2.39 9.69
N ARG A 152 2.32 3.37 10.37
CA ARG A 152 2.62 4.79 10.14
C ARG A 152 4.03 5.14 10.58
N ASP A 153 4.46 4.67 11.74
CA ASP A 153 5.83 4.88 12.23
C ASP A 153 6.86 4.30 11.23
N LEU A 154 6.59 3.12 10.65
CA LEU A 154 7.42 2.54 9.58
C LEU A 154 7.40 3.36 8.29
N THR A 155 6.25 3.91 7.93
CA THR A 155 6.11 4.79 6.76
C THR A 155 6.97 6.04 6.95
N GLU A 156 6.84 6.71 8.09
CA GLU A 156 7.59 7.92 8.43
C GLU A 156 9.10 7.68 8.49
N ALA A 157 9.52 6.55 9.06
CA ALA A 157 10.93 6.14 9.06
C ALA A 157 11.45 5.92 7.63
N THR A 158 10.66 5.28 6.77
CA THR A 158 11.01 5.04 5.36
C THR A 158 11.09 6.34 4.57
N ASP A 159 10.14 7.25 4.77
CA ASP A 159 10.11 8.54 4.09
C ASP A 159 11.29 9.42 4.54
N THR A 160 11.61 9.43 5.84
CA THR A 160 12.78 10.15 6.37
C THR A 160 14.08 9.62 5.76
N ALA A 161 14.23 8.29 5.64
CA ALA A 161 15.39 7.68 5.00
C ALA A 161 15.49 8.04 3.50
N ARG A 162 14.36 8.11 2.78
CA ARG A 162 14.33 8.52 1.36
C ARG A 162 14.72 9.98 1.16
N VAL A 163 14.25 10.87 2.05
CA VAL A 163 14.59 12.30 2.04
C VAL A 163 16.09 12.48 2.29
N ALA A 164 16.64 11.80 3.29
CA ALA A 164 18.08 11.84 3.58
C ALA A 164 18.95 11.34 2.41
N ALA A 165 18.43 10.40 1.61
CA ALA A 165 19.09 9.89 0.41
C ALA A 165 18.89 10.75 -0.86
N GLY A 166 18.13 11.85 -0.80
CA GLY A 166 17.86 12.72 -1.96
C GLY A 166 16.99 12.10 -3.05
N SER A 167 16.23 11.04 -2.76
CA SER A 167 15.54 10.19 -3.76
C SER A 167 14.02 10.44 -3.83
N THR A 168 13.54 11.67 -3.65
CA THR A 168 12.10 11.98 -3.53
C THR A 168 11.41 12.35 -4.85
N ALA A 169 12.17 12.68 -5.91
CA ALA A 169 11.63 13.19 -7.17
C ALA A 169 10.67 12.23 -7.90
N LEU A 170 10.80 10.91 -7.67
CA LEU A 170 10.00 9.88 -8.36
C LEU A 170 8.71 9.47 -7.63
N VAL A 171 8.53 9.88 -6.37
CA VAL A 171 7.35 9.53 -5.57
C VAL A 171 6.05 10.12 -6.15
N PRO A 172 6.01 11.40 -6.58
CA PRO A 172 4.80 11.99 -7.16
C PRO A 172 4.37 11.32 -8.46
N VAL A 173 5.32 10.94 -9.33
CA VAL A 173 5.04 10.27 -10.60
C VAL A 173 4.42 8.89 -10.37
N LYS A 174 4.99 8.11 -9.44
CA LYS A 174 4.45 6.80 -9.06
C LYS A 174 3.01 6.92 -8.58
N GLN A 175 2.71 7.90 -7.72
CA GLN A 175 1.36 8.09 -7.19
C GLN A 175 0.37 8.53 -8.27
N ALA A 176 0.76 9.41 -9.19
CA ALA A 176 -0.11 9.84 -10.29
C ALA A 176 -0.54 8.66 -11.18
N ASN A 177 0.39 7.74 -11.47
CA ASN A 177 0.11 6.52 -12.25
C ASN A 177 -0.87 5.59 -11.51
N VAL A 178 -0.72 5.45 -10.18
CA VAL A 178 -1.65 4.68 -9.35
C VAL A 178 -3.03 5.31 -9.35
N ASP A 179 -3.12 6.64 -9.21
CA ASP A 179 -4.39 7.36 -9.19
C ASP A 179 -5.14 7.28 -10.53
N GLU A 180 -4.41 7.32 -11.65
CA GLU A 180 -4.95 7.09 -12.99
C GLU A 180 -5.52 5.68 -13.13
N TYR A 181 -4.73 4.65 -12.81
CA TYR A 181 -5.16 3.25 -12.86
C TYR A 181 -6.40 2.99 -11.98
N VAL A 182 -6.45 3.57 -10.78
CA VAL A 182 -7.62 3.45 -9.88
C VAL A 182 -8.84 4.14 -10.46
N ARG A 183 -8.67 5.29 -11.13
CA ARG A 183 -9.77 6.01 -11.78
C ARG A 183 -10.37 5.18 -12.91
N GLU A 184 -9.55 4.51 -13.71
CA GLU A 184 -10.00 3.57 -14.75
C GLU A 184 -10.79 2.40 -14.15
N LEU A 185 -10.33 1.82 -13.05
CA LEU A 185 -10.98 0.68 -12.40
C LEU A 185 -12.32 1.00 -11.73
N THR A 186 -12.50 2.23 -11.26
CA THR A 186 -13.59 2.59 -10.35
C THR A 186 -14.53 3.67 -10.89
N GLY A 187 -14.13 4.40 -11.93
CA GLY A 187 -14.83 5.59 -12.39
C GLY A 187 -14.74 6.78 -11.42
N GLY A 188 -13.90 6.65 -10.38
CA GLY A 188 -13.75 7.64 -9.31
C GLY A 188 -14.19 7.10 -7.94
N LEU A 189 -13.44 7.48 -6.91
CA LEU A 189 -13.71 7.13 -5.52
C LEU A 189 -14.34 8.31 -4.77
N ARG A 190 -15.05 8.00 -3.69
CA ARG A 190 -15.52 8.99 -2.72
C ARG A 190 -14.79 8.78 -1.40
N ASP A 191 -14.47 9.87 -0.74
CA ASP A 191 -13.85 9.82 0.57
C ASP A 191 -14.75 9.13 1.58
N SER A 192 -14.17 8.15 2.29
CA SER A 192 -14.81 7.53 3.45
C SER A 192 -14.18 8.09 4.72
N ARG A 193 -15.01 8.67 5.59
CA ARG A 193 -14.57 9.11 6.92
C ARG A 193 -14.85 8.01 7.93
N THR A 194 -13.78 7.50 8.54
CA THR A 194 -13.87 6.60 9.69
C THR A 194 -14.40 7.39 10.89
N ARG A 195 -15.66 7.15 11.28
CA ARG A 195 -16.15 7.64 12.59
C ARG A 195 -15.33 6.99 13.71
N GLY A 196 -14.93 7.80 14.69
CA GLY A 196 -14.32 7.34 15.92
C GLY A 196 -15.19 6.30 16.61
N ARG A 197 -14.56 5.31 17.24
CA ARG A 197 -15.24 4.29 18.04
C ARG A 197 -14.82 4.49 19.49
N SER A 198 -15.80 4.64 20.38
CA SER A 198 -15.54 4.56 21.82
C SER A 198 -15.30 3.10 22.21
N LEU A 199 -14.21 2.84 22.92
CA LEU A 199 -13.90 1.53 23.50
C LEU A 199 -14.51 1.51 24.90
N GLN A 200 -15.34 0.50 25.18
CA GLN A 200 -16.05 0.42 26.45
C GLN A 200 -15.49 -0.68 27.35
N ASP A 201 -15.02 -1.77 26.76
CA ASP A 201 -14.29 -2.79 27.51
C ASP A 201 -12.79 -2.45 27.54
N GLY A 202 -12.36 -1.88 28.67
CA GLY A 202 -10.97 -1.49 28.89
C GLY A 202 -10.00 -2.68 28.95
N ALA A 203 -10.43 -3.84 29.45
CA ALA A 203 -9.60 -5.03 29.57
C ALA A 203 -9.39 -5.68 28.20
N ALA A 204 -10.47 -5.85 27.42
CA ALA A 204 -10.39 -6.33 26.05
C ALA A 204 -9.55 -5.39 25.18
N ALA A 205 -9.70 -4.07 25.34
CA ALA A 205 -8.87 -3.10 24.64
C ALA A 205 -7.39 -3.18 25.02
N ALA A 206 -7.07 -3.41 26.30
CA ALA A 206 -5.68 -3.60 26.74
C ALA A 206 -5.07 -4.85 26.12
N GLU A 207 -5.81 -5.96 26.08
CA GLU A 207 -5.36 -7.18 25.41
C GLU A 207 -5.15 -6.97 23.90
N GLY A 208 -6.09 -6.28 23.25
CA GLY A 208 -5.95 -5.90 21.85
C GLY A 208 -4.67 -5.12 21.57
N ARG A 209 -4.32 -4.14 22.42
CA ARG A 209 -3.06 -3.40 22.31
C ARG A 209 -1.84 -4.30 22.46
N ARG A 210 -1.84 -5.22 23.44
CA ARG A 210 -0.74 -6.18 23.64
C ARG A 210 -0.55 -7.08 22.42
N ALA A 211 -1.64 -7.68 21.95
CA ALA A 211 -1.63 -8.51 20.75
C ALA A 211 -1.15 -7.74 19.51
N GLY A 212 -1.60 -6.49 19.34
CA GLY A 212 -1.19 -5.64 18.22
C GLY A 212 0.29 -5.25 18.26
N ALA A 213 0.86 -5.07 19.46
CA ALA A 213 2.29 -4.84 19.64
C ALA A 213 3.12 -6.08 19.29
N ALA A 214 2.59 -7.28 19.53
CA ALA A 214 3.29 -8.55 19.25
C ALA A 214 3.32 -8.96 17.77
N VAL A 215 2.53 -8.31 16.90
CA VAL A 215 2.50 -8.65 15.47
C VAL A 215 3.86 -8.34 14.81
N SER A 216 4.42 -9.30 14.08
CA SER A 216 5.56 -9.03 13.19
C SER A 216 5.08 -8.37 11.90
N LEU A 217 5.61 -7.18 11.61
CA LEU A 217 5.33 -6.45 10.36
C LEU A 217 6.45 -6.61 9.34
N SER A 218 7.51 -7.34 9.69
CA SER A 218 8.58 -7.68 8.75
C SER A 218 8.15 -8.89 7.92
N ARG A 219 8.25 -8.78 6.58
CA ARG A 219 8.12 -9.93 5.70
C ARG A 219 9.27 -10.88 6.04
N PRO A 220 9.03 -12.18 6.29
CA PRO A 220 10.10 -13.15 6.42
C PRO A 220 10.72 -13.38 5.03
N LEU A 221 11.49 -12.40 4.57
CA LEU A 221 12.41 -12.52 3.46
C LEU A 221 13.75 -12.91 4.08
N GLY A 222 14.34 -14.01 3.60
CA GLY A 222 15.68 -14.41 4.01
C GLY A 222 16.65 -13.22 3.88
N LYS A 223 17.25 -12.84 5.00
CA LYS A 223 18.40 -11.90 5.14
C LYS A 223 18.37 -10.67 4.21
N GLY A 224 17.72 -9.59 4.67
CA GLY A 224 17.91 -8.22 4.18
C GLY A 224 17.45 -7.20 5.25
N PRO A 225 18.13 -6.06 5.42
CA PRO A 225 18.11 -5.33 6.69
C PRO A 225 16.87 -4.44 6.80
N LEU A 226 16.01 -4.79 7.75
CA LEU A 226 15.36 -3.89 8.71
C LEU A 226 14.41 -4.74 9.56
N ALA A 227 15.02 -5.56 10.42
CA ALA A 227 14.32 -6.13 11.55
C ALA A 227 14.31 -5.07 12.66
N ILE A 228 13.21 -4.34 12.80
CA ILE A 228 12.94 -3.60 14.04
C ILE A 228 12.15 -4.55 14.93
N ARG A 229 12.84 -5.10 15.94
CA ARG A 229 12.22 -5.82 17.06
C ARG A 229 11.65 -4.82 18.05
#